data_AF-A0A0Q7PJA2-F1
#
_entry.id   AF-A0A0Q7PJA2-F1
#
_cell.length_a   1.000
_cell.length_b   1.000
_cell.length_c   1.000
_cell.angle_alpha   90.00
_cell.angle_beta   90.00
_cell.angle_gamma   90.00
#
_symmetry.space_group_name_H-M   'P 1'
#
loop_
_entity.id
_entity.type
_entity.pdbx_description
1 polymer ?
#
loop_
_entity_poly.entity_id
_entity_poly.type
_entity_poly.pdbx_seq_one_letter_code
_entity_poly.pdbx_strand_id
1 'polypeptide(L)' 'MKTTKVRVLSALQHNGVRYQPNAVIELDAESLEELQLQGRVDPHPDAVKYAESLHQRLQRRMEMEKELRDEGLIL' A
#
# COMPACT_ATOMS: atom_id res chain seq x y z
N MET A 1 -21.86 -2.06 2.04
CA MET A 1 -21.24 -0.72 2.16
C MET A 1 -20.26 -0.57 1.03
N LYS A 2 -20.25 0.55 0.30
CA LYS A 2 -19.32 0.74 -0.82
C LYS A 2 -17.98 1.23 -0.26
N THR A 3 -16.89 0.57 -0.62
CA THR A 3 -15.51 0.97 -0.25
C THR A 3 -14.78 1.57 -1.45
N THR A 4 -13.75 2.36 -1.16
CA THR A 4 -12.85 2.96 -2.16
C THR A 4 -11.42 2.59 -1.81
N LYS A 5 -10.66 2.10 -2.79
CA LYS A 5 -9.22 1.90 -2.65
C LYS A 5 -8.51 3.23 -2.65
N VAL A 6 -7.59 3.42 -1.71
CA VAL A 6 -6.76 4.62 -1.60
C VAL A 6 -5.30 4.26 -1.36
N ARG A 7 -4.41 5.16 -1.79
CA ARG A 7 -3.00 5.14 -1.40
C ARG A 7 -2.83 5.87 -0.07
N VAL A 8 -2.09 5.27 0.85
CA VAL A 8 -1.62 5.92 2.08
C VAL A 8 -0.45 6.85 1.76
N LEU A 9 -0.55 8.14 2.10
CA LEU A 9 0.48 9.14 1.82
C LEU A 9 1.55 9.22 2.92
N SER A 10 1.15 9.02 4.17
CA SER A 10 2.01 9.03 5.35
C SER A 10 1.58 7.92 6.31
N ALA A 11 2.46 7.48 7.22
CA ALA A 11 2.12 6.44 8.17
C ALA A 11 0.82 6.78 8.91
N LEU A 12 -0.15 5.87 8.87
CA LEU A 12 -1.53 6.08 9.29
C LEU A 12 -1.93 4.97 10.26
N GLN A 13 -2.62 5.32 11.33
CA GLN A 13 -3.31 4.34 12.18
C GLN A 13 -4.81 4.45 11.91
N HIS A 14 -5.44 3.35 11.50
CA HIS A 14 -6.87 3.30 11.20
C HIS A 14 -7.42 1.93 11.58
N ASN A 15 -8.53 1.91 12.33
CA ASN A 15 -9.15 0.68 12.87
C ASN A 15 -8.16 -0.23 13.64
N GLY A 16 -7.27 0.37 14.43
CA GLY A 16 -6.25 -0.36 15.21
C GLY A 16 -5.08 -0.91 14.40
N VAL A 17 -5.10 -0.79 13.07
CA VAL A 17 -4.02 -1.24 12.17
C VAL A 17 -3.14 -0.05 11.81
N ARG A 18 -1.82 -0.25 11.83
CA ARG A 18 -0.84 0.73 11.35
C ARG A 18 -0.46 0.43 9.90
N TYR A 19 -0.69 1.40 9.02
CA TYR A 19 -0.35 1.33 7.61
C TYR A 19 0.88 2.16 7.30
N GLN A 20 1.73 1.64 6.41
CA GLN A 20 2.92 2.32 5.94
C GLN A 20 2.61 3.22 4.74
N PRO A 21 3.45 4.23 4.45
CA PRO A 21 3.35 4.99 3.21
C PRO A 21 3.34 4.08 1.98
N ASN A 22 2.55 4.45 0.98
CA ASN A 22 2.26 3.69 -0.23
C ASN A 22 1.48 2.39 -0.01
N ALA A 23 1.04 2.05 1.20
CA ALA A 23 0.05 0.98 1.35
C ALA A 23 -1.22 1.33 0.57
N VAL A 24 -1.89 0.30 0.04
CA VAL A 24 -3.23 0.44 -0.55
C VAL A 24 -4.22 -0.16 0.41
N ILE A 25 -5.20 0.63 0.82
CA ILE A 25 -6.24 0.23 1.78
C ILE A 25 -7.61 0.54 1.21
N GLU A 26 -8.63 -0.11 1.74
CA GLU A 26 -10.03 0.18 1.42
C GLU A 26 -10.66 0.96 2.56
N LEU A 27 -11.32 2.07 2.21
CA LEU A 27 -12.04 2.91 3.15
C LEU A 27 -13.51 3.01 2.75
N ASP A 28 -14.38 3.09 3.74
CA ASP A 28 -15.75 3.57 3.53
C ASP A 28 -15.80 5.08 3.25
N ALA A 29 -16.97 5.59 2.89
CA ALA A 29 -17.14 6.98 2.47
C ALA A 29 -16.81 7.99 3.59
N GLU A 30 -17.17 7.69 4.83
CA GLU A 30 -16.94 8.57 5.98
C GLU A 30 -15.44 8.66 6.29
N SER A 31 -14.79 7.49 6.41
CA SER A 31 -13.35 7.40 6.65
C SER A 31 -12.53 7.99 5.49
N LEU A 32 -12.99 7.83 4.25
CA LEU A 32 -12.35 8.42 3.07
C LEU A 32 -12.35 9.94 3.17
N GLU A 33 -13.51 10.56 3.41
CA GLU A 33 -13.66 12.01 3.48
C GLU A 33 -12.77 12.59 4.58
N GLU A 34 -12.82 12.02 5.79
CA GLU A 34 -12.03 12.48 6.93
C GLU A 34 -10.52 12.41 6.62
N LEU A 35 -10.03 11.24 6.20
CA LEU A 35 -8.60 11.03 5.97
C LEU A 35 -8.07 11.81 4.76
N GLN A 36 -8.91 12.05 3.76
CA GLN A 36 -8.54 12.85 2.59
C GLN A 36 -8.44 14.34 2.95
N LEU A 37 -9.36 14.89 3.76
CA LEU A 37 -9.28 16.26 4.25
C LEU A 37 -8.02 16.51 5.08
N GLN A 38 -7.57 15.49 5.82
CA GLN A 38 -6.31 15.54 6.58
C GLN A 38 -5.05 15.33 5.71
N GLY A 39 -5.19 15.09 4.41
CA GLY A 39 -4.07 14.82 3.50
C GLY A 39 -3.33 13.51 3.80
N ARG A 40 -4.02 12.52 4.39
CA ARG A 40 -3.41 11.23 4.79
C ARG A 40 -3.47 10.18 3.71
N VAL A 41 -4.45 10.28 2.81
CA VAL A 41 -4.72 9.31 1.75
C VAL A 41 -5.00 10.00 0.42
N ASP A 42 -4.79 9.27 -0.67
CA ASP A 42 -5.06 9.70 -2.04
C ASP A 42 -5.88 8.63 -2.79
N PRO A 43 -7.16 8.91 -3.12
CA PRO A 43 -8.03 8.00 -3.85
C PRO A 43 -7.81 8.04 -5.37
N HIS A 44 -6.90 8.89 -5.88
CA HIS A 44 -6.72 9.01 -7.32
C HIS A 44 -6.29 7.65 -7.93
N PRO A 45 -6.94 7.18 -9.01
CA PRO A 45 -6.67 5.86 -9.58
C PRO A 45 -5.18 5.63 -9.93
N ASP A 46 -4.50 6.67 -10.41
CA ASP A 46 -3.07 6.56 -10.74
C ASP A 46 -2.17 6.50 -9.50
N ALA A 47 -2.56 7.15 -8.40
CA ALA A 47 -1.85 7.04 -7.13
C ALA A 47 -1.97 5.61 -6.56
N VAL A 48 -3.17 5.03 -6.65
CA VAL A 48 -3.42 3.63 -6.26
C VAL A 48 -2.61 2.68 -7.14
N LYS A 49 -2.66 2.81 -8.47
CA LYS A 49 -1.87 1.98 -9.39
C LYS A 49 -0.38 2.10 -9.15
N TYR A 50 0.12 3.31 -8.89
CA TYR A 50 1.52 3.52 -8.54
C TYR A 50 1.91 2.73 -7.28
N ALA A 51 1.10 2.82 -6.22
CA ALA A 51 1.30 2.07 -5.00
C ALA A 51 1.23 0.54 -5.21
N GLU A 52 0.26 0.03 -5.96
CA GLU A 52 0.19 -1.40 -6.31
C GLU A 52 1.43 -1.85 -7.10
N SER A 53 1.95 -1.02 -8.02
CA SER A 53 3.16 -1.32 -8.79
C SER A 53 4.42 -1.41 -7.91
N LEU A 54 4.50 -0.63 -6.83
CA LEU A 54 5.59 -0.70 -5.86
C LEU A 54 5.56 -2.04 -5.14
N HIS A 55 4.39 -2.45 -4.65
CA HIS A 55 4.24 -3.74 -3.98
C HIS A 55 4.62 -4.91 -4.88
N GLN A 56 4.17 -4.91 -6.14
CA GLN A 56 4.54 -5.97 -7.09
C GLN A 56 6.05 -6.00 -7.37
N ARG A 57 6.73 -4.85 -7.39
CA ARG A 57 8.20 -4.82 -7.53
C ARG A 57 8.90 -5.36 -6.30
N LEU A 58 8.40 -5.06 -5.10
CA LEU A 58 8.94 -5.58 -3.85
C LEU A 58 8.77 -7.10 -3.76
N GLN A 59 7.57 -7.61 -4.10
CA GLN A 59 7.31 -9.06 -4.12
C GLN A 59 8.26 -9.78 -5.09
N ARG A 60 8.36 -9.31 -6.34
CA ARG A 60 9.29 -9.88 -7.32
C ARG A 60 10.75 -9.86 -6.86
N ARG A 61 11.18 -8.79 -6.16
CA ARG A 61 12.52 -8.72 -5.61
C ARG A 61 12.73 -9.75 -4.49
N MET A 62 11.76 -9.92 -3.61
CA MET A 62 11.83 -10.93 -2.53
C MET A 62 11.82 -12.35 -3.09
N GLU A 63 11.01 -12.62 -4.12
CA GLU A 63 10.99 -13.90 -4.84
C GLU A 63 12.35 -14.20 -5.46
N MET A 64 12.95 -13.23 -6.17
CA MET A 64 14.28 -13.35 -6.75
C MET A 64 15.37 -13.55 -5.68
N GLU A 65 15.33 -12.80 -4.58
CA GLU A 65 16.28 -12.99 -3.47
C GLU A 65 16.14 -14.38 -2.84
N LYS A 66 14.93 -14.93 -2.80
CA LYS A 66 14.69 -16.30 -2.33
C LYS A 66 15.29 -17.32 -3.30
N GLU A 67 15.02 -17.19 -4.61
CA GLU A 67 15.59 -18.06 -5.64
C GLU A 67 17.12 -18.07 -5.60
N LEU A 68 17.75 -16.90 -5.52
CA LEU A 68 19.21 -16.78 -5.43
C LEU A 68 19.78 -17.44 -4.16
N ARG A 69 19.06 -17.39 -3.02
CA ARG A 69 19.46 -18.11 -1.80
C ARG A 69 19.30 -19.62 -1.95
N ASP A 70 18.18 -20.06 -2.51
CA ASP A 70 17.88 -21.48 -2.73
C ASP A 70 18.91 -22.11 -3.70
N GLU A 71 19.43 -21.34 -4.67
CA GLU A 71 20.52 -21.74 -5.57
C GLU A 71 21.93 -21.58 -4.97
N GLY A 72 22.06 -21.04 -3.76
CA GLY A 72 23.35 -20.83 -3.09
C GLY A 72 24.22 -19.73 -3.72
N LEU A 73 23.62 -18.84 -4.52
CA LEU A 73 24.31 -17.73 -5.19
C LEU A 73 24.49 -16.51 -4.28
N ILE A 74 23.68 -16.39 -3.23
CA ILE A 74 23.81 -15.39 -2.16
C ILE A 74 23.61 -16.04 -0.79
N LEU A 75 24.10 -15.38 0.27
CA LEU A 75 24.01 -15.82 1.67
C LEU A 75 22.58 -15.79 2.22
#